data_AF-A0A5J5WFW9-F1
#
_entry.id   AF-A0A5J5WFW9-F1
#
_cell.length_a   1.000
_cell.length_b   1.000
_cell.length_c   1.000
_cell.angle_alpha   90.00
_cell.angle_beta   90.00
_cell.angle_gamma   90.00
#
_symmetry.space_group_name_H-M   'P 1'
#
loop_
_entity.id
_entity.type
_entity.pdbx_description
1 polymer ?
#
loop_
_entity_poly.entity_id
_entity_poly.type
_entity_poly.pdbx_seq_one_letter_code
_entity_poly.pdbx_strand_id
1 'polypeptide(L)'
;NTKSIHHSYSFSLDLLGFHFGSIISGFALPLKEEHKIFLQRVLIPLHKPKTLGVYFQQLSYCVTQFIDKDPKLSSIVIKGLLKYWPITNSQKEVMFLDELKDILEEIDMVEFQKVMVPLSWQIGRCINSFHFQEEKAELSKSSEKRKKAWERLENTANHRPPTTRNTVALVTHSATSIS
;
A
#
# COMPACT_ATOMS: atom_id res chain seq x y z
N ASN A 1 9.52 2.81 27.96
CA ASN A 1 10.86 2.32 27.56
C ASN A 1 10.94 1.83 26.11
N THR A 2 9.85 1.40 25.46
CA THR A 2 9.85 0.96 24.04
C THR A 2 10.05 2.08 23.01
N LYS A 3 9.54 3.29 23.28
CA LYS A 3 9.72 4.45 22.37
C LYS A 3 11.17 4.92 22.25
N SER A 4 11.93 4.88 23.34
CA SER A 4 13.35 5.28 23.35
C SER A 4 14.21 4.29 22.56
N ILE A 5 13.91 2.99 22.69
CA ILE A 5 14.59 1.91 21.98
C ILE A 5 14.30 2.02 20.46
N HIS A 6 13.04 2.22 20.06
CA HIS A 6 12.67 2.46 18.66
C HIS A 6 13.38 3.69 18.06
N HIS A 7 13.50 4.77 18.83
CA HIS A 7 14.19 5.99 18.38
C HIS A 7 15.69 5.77 18.19
N SER A 8 16.36 5.03 19.10
CA SER A 8 17.77 4.66 18.95
C SER A 8 18.04 3.76 17.75
N TYR A 9 17.14 2.81 17.46
CA TYR A 9 17.22 1.98 16.25
C TYR A 9 16.96 2.79 14.98
N SER A 10 15.99 3.69 14.98
CA SER A 10 15.73 4.59 13.84
C SER A 10 16.97 5.42 13.51
N PHE A 11 17.54 6.09 14.51
CA PHE A 11 18.73 6.92 14.32
C PHE A 11 19.95 6.13 13.82
N SER A 12 20.12 4.90 14.33
CA SER A 12 21.20 4.00 13.91
C SER A 12 21.00 3.47 12.49
N LEU A 13 19.75 3.22 12.07
CA LEU A 13 19.40 2.82 10.71
C LEU A 13 19.53 4.00 9.73
N ASP A 14 19.18 5.21 10.13
CA ASP A 14 19.35 6.44 9.34
C ASP A 14 20.84 6.72 9.09
N LEU A 15 21.68 6.56 10.12
CA LEU A 15 23.14 6.67 10.00
C LEU A 15 23.73 5.59 9.08
N LEU A 16 23.19 4.35 9.14
CA LEU A 16 23.57 3.28 8.22
C LEU A 16 23.21 3.63 6.77
N GLY A 17 22.00 4.16 6.54
CA GLY A 17 21.54 4.63 5.23
C GLY A 17 22.43 5.73 4.66
N PHE A 18 22.80 6.71 5.49
CA PHE A 18 23.77 7.73 5.13
C PHE A 18 25.14 7.14 4.77
N HIS A 19 25.64 6.17 5.55
CA HIS A 19 26.91 5.52 5.28
C HIS A 19 26.90 4.75 3.94
N PHE A 20 25.84 3.98 3.66
CA PHE A 20 25.74 3.24 2.39
C PHE A 20 25.57 4.17 1.18
N GLY A 21 24.76 5.23 1.28
CA GLY A 21 24.65 6.19 0.18
C GLY A 21 25.91 7.04 -0.02
N SER A 22 26.70 7.27 1.02
CA SER A 22 28.04 7.88 0.90
C SER A 22 29.01 6.98 0.12
N ILE A 23 28.99 5.66 0.37
CA ILE A 23 29.77 4.68 -0.40
C ILE A 23 29.36 4.69 -1.87
N ILE A 24 28.06 4.66 -2.17
CA ILE A 24 27.54 4.66 -3.55
C ILE A 24 27.86 5.99 -4.24
N SER A 25 27.78 7.11 -3.52
CA SER A 25 28.15 8.43 -4.02
C SER A 25 29.62 8.50 -4.44
N GLY A 26 30.50 7.75 -3.75
CA GLY A 26 31.93 7.64 -4.07
C GLY A 26 32.26 6.75 -5.26
N PHE A 27 31.30 6.08 -5.91
CA PHE A 27 31.59 5.23 -7.05
C PHE A 27 32.10 6.03 -8.25
N ALA A 28 33.20 5.55 -8.84
CA ALA A 28 33.75 6.08 -10.07
C ALA A 28 32.80 5.82 -11.25
N LEU A 29 32.69 6.80 -12.14
CA LEU A 29 31.91 6.69 -13.38
C LEU A 29 32.84 6.35 -14.57
N PRO A 30 32.41 5.49 -15.51
CA PRO A 30 31.15 4.76 -15.52
C PRO A 30 31.09 3.68 -14.42
N LEU A 31 29.89 3.42 -13.88
CA LEU A 31 29.69 2.38 -12.87
C LEU A 31 30.22 1.03 -13.38
N LYS A 32 31.07 0.40 -12.56
CA LYS A 32 31.59 -0.93 -12.85
C LYS A 32 30.48 -1.98 -12.81
N GLU A 33 30.67 -3.06 -13.58
CA GLU A 33 29.65 -4.10 -13.75
C GLU A 33 29.30 -4.79 -12.43
N GLU A 34 30.26 -4.96 -11.50
CA GLU A 34 29.98 -5.53 -10.19
C GLU A 34 28.93 -4.73 -9.40
N HIS A 35 28.89 -3.41 -9.55
CA HIS A 35 27.92 -2.55 -8.87
C HIS A 35 26.53 -2.69 -9.49
N LYS A 36 26.45 -2.85 -10.81
CA LYS A 36 25.18 -3.12 -11.52
C LYS A 36 24.61 -4.49 -11.15
N ILE A 37 25.49 -5.50 -11.06
CA ILE A 37 25.13 -6.83 -10.58
C ILE A 37 24.64 -6.76 -9.13
N PHE A 38 25.30 -5.98 -8.27
CA PHE A 38 24.88 -5.79 -6.88
C PHE A 38 23.47 -5.20 -6.78
N LEU A 39 23.16 -4.14 -7.54
CA LEU A 39 21.80 -3.59 -7.62
C LEU A 39 20.78 -4.67 -8.01
N GLN A 40 21.05 -5.42 -9.08
CA GLN A 40 20.10 -6.40 -9.64
C GLN A 40 19.93 -7.65 -8.78
N ARG A 41 21.00 -8.13 -8.15
CA ARG A 41 21.03 -9.42 -7.44
C ARG A 41 20.86 -9.28 -5.93
N VAL A 42 21.08 -8.09 -5.38
CA VAL A 42 20.99 -7.83 -3.93
C VAL A 42 19.93 -6.80 -3.64
N LEU A 43 20.08 -5.55 -4.08
CA LEU A 43 19.19 -4.46 -3.68
C LEU A 43 17.74 -4.69 -4.16
N ILE A 44 17.54 -5.00 -5.44
CA ILE A 44 16.19 -5.26 -5.96
C ILE A 44 15.52 -6.45 -5.21
N PRO A 45 16.16 -7.62 -5.03
CA PRO A 45 15.59 -8.72 -4.24
C PRO A 45 15.32 -8.41 -2.76
N LEU A 46 16.02 -7.44 -2.15
CA LEU A 46 15.76 -7.03 -0.75
C LEU A 46 14.39 -6.37 -0.54
N HIS A 47 13.65 -6.04 -1.61
CA HIS A 47 12.25 -5.64 -1.53
C HIS A 47 11.29 -6.80 -1.26
N LYS A 48 11.73 -8.05 -1.43
CA LYS A 48 10.87 -9.25 -1.30
C LYS A 48 10.44 -9.58 0.15
N PRO A 49 11.30 -9.53 1.17
CA PRO A 49 10.95 -9.92 2.55
C PRO A 49 9.75 -9.15 3.12
N LYS A 50 9.05 -9.77 4.08
CA LYS A 50 7.93 -9.13 4.79
C LYS A 50 8.38 -8.02 5.74
N THR A 51 9.64 -8.07 6.18
CA THR A 51 10.27 -7.13 7.10
C THR A 51 10.81 -5.87 6.42
N LEU A 52 10.48 -5.63 5.14
CA LEU A 52 10.92 -4.46 4.37
C LEU A 52 10.72 -3.15 5.12
N GLY A 53 9.62 -3.03 5.87
CA GLY A 53 9.30 -1.88 6.74
C GLY A 53 10.46 -1.37 7.61
N VAL A 54 11.35 -2.26 8.05
CA VAL A 54 12.44 -1.93 8.98
C VAL A 54 13.57 -1.17 8.30
N TYR A 55 13.82 -1.41 7.01
CA TYR A 55 15.01 -0.92 6.29
C TYR A 55 14.69 -0.25 4.95
N PHE A 56 13.41 -0.03 4.65
CA PHE A 56 12.97 0.46 3.35
C PHE A 56 13.55 1.82 2.99
N GLN A 57 13.60 2.76 3.93
CA GLN A 57 14.13 4.11 3.67
C GLN A 57 15.60 4.06 3.23
N GLN A 58 16.40 3.21 3.88
CA GLN A 58 17.82 3.01 3.54
C GLN A 58 17.98 2.32 2.19
N LEU A 59 17.12 1.33 1.89
CA LEU A 59 17.13 0.62 0.62
C LEU A 59 16.73 1.53 -0.55
N SER A 60 15.63 2.28 -0.40
CA SER A 60 15.14 3.24 -1.40
C SER A 60 16.22 4.29 -1.69
N TYR A 61 16.84 4.87 -0.63
CA TYR A 61 17.95 5.81 -0.80
C TYR A 61 19.12 5.21 -1.58
N CYS A 62 19.51 3.96 -1.29
CA CYS A 62 20.56 3.29 -2.06
C CYS A 62 20.16 3.11 -3.54
N VAL A 63 18.91 2.73 -3.82
CA VAL A 63 18.39 2.53 -5.18
C VAL A 63 18.41 3.83 -5.96
N THR A 64 17.92 4.93 -5.39
CA THR A 64 17.94 6.26 -6.04
C THR A 64 19.37 6.71 -6.33
N GLN A 65 20.30 6.54 -5.37
CA GLN A 65 21.72 6.86 -5.59
C GLN A 65 22.35 6.06 -6.75
N PHE A 66 21.90 4.82 -7.00
CA PHE A 66 22.34 4.05 -8.17
C PHE A 66 21.78 4.60 -9.48
N ILE A 67 20.53 5.06 -9.47
CA ILE A 67 19.84 5.62 -10.65
C ILE A 67 20.44 6.98 -11.00
N ASP A 68 20.74 7.84 -10.01
CA ASP A 68 21.41 9.13 -10.23
C ASP A 68 22.78 8.97 -10.91
N LYS A 69 23.48 7.87 -10.63
CA LYS A 69 24.79 7.55 -11.22
C LYS A 69 24.68 6.96 -12.64
N ASP A 70 23.64 6.19 -12.92
CA ASP A 70 23.37 5.61 -14.24
C ASP A 70 21.85 5.53 -14.48
N PRO A 71 21.23 6.55 -15.10
CA PRO A 71 19.79 6.62 -15.29
C PRO A 71 19.19 5.44 -16.06
N LYS A 72 20.01 4.71 -16.83
CA LYS A 72 19.59 3.49 -17.55
C LYS A 72 19.17 2.35 -16.61
N LEU A 73 19.56 2.41 -15.34
CA LEU A 73 19.20 1.43 -14.33
C LEU A 73 17.74 1.59 -13.87
N SER A 74 17.11 2.75 -14.07
CA SER A 74 15.72 3.03 -13.66
C SER A 74 14.73 1.98 -14.21
N SER A 75 14.78 1.67 -15.50
CA SER A 75 13.89 0.69 -16.12
C SER A 75 14.10 -0.73 -15.59
N ILE A 76 15.33 -1.07 -15.17
CA ILE A 76 15.68 -2.36 -14.56
C ILE A 76 15.08 -2.45 -13.15
N VAL A 77 15.24 -1.38 -12.36
CA VAL A 77 14.68 -1.27 -11.01
C VAL A 77 13.16 -1.38 -11.03
N ILE A 78 12.48 -0.58 -11.86
CA ILE A 78 11.02 -0.60 -11.98
C ILE A 78 10.51 -2.00 -12.34
N LYS A 79 11.13 -2.67 -13.32
CA LYS A 79 10.77 -4.06 -13.67
C LYS A 79 10.98 -5.02 -12.49
N GLY A 80 12.03 -4.81 -11.70
CA GLY A 80 12.30 -5.56 -10.48
C GLY A 80 11.22 -5.36 -9.41
N LEU A 81 10.81 -4.11 -9.17
CA LEU A 81 9.73 -3.77 -8.23
C LEU A 81 8.39 -4.36 -8.70
N LEU A 82 8.04 -4.21 -9.98
CA LEU A 82 6.82 -4.81 -10.54
C LEU A 82 6.80 -6.34 -10.42
N LYS A 83 7.97 -7.00 -10.55
CA LYS A 83 8.10 -8.45 -10.34
C LYS A 83 7.82 -8.86 -8.89
N TYR A 84 8.18 -8.03 -7.92
CA TYR A 84 7.99 -8.31 -6.49
C TYR A 84 6.78 -7.60 -5.88
N TRP A 85 5.87 -7.11 -6.72
CA TRP A 85 4.75 -6.29 -6.28
C TRP A 85 3.92 -6.98 -5.18
N PRO A 86 3.68 -6.32 -4.04
CA PRO A 86 2.86 -6.88 -2.98
C PRO A 86 1.38 -6.91 -3.38
N ILE A 87 0.75 -8.09 -3.31
CA ILE A 87 -0.68 -8.25 -3.65
C ILE A 87 -1.57 -8.21 -2.40
N THR A 88 -1.03 -8.63 -1.25
CA THR A 88 -1.83 -8.84 -0.02
C THR A 88 -1.48 -7.90 1.13
N ASN A 89 -0.44 -7.08 0.98
CA ASN A 89 0.05 -6.20 2.04
C ASN A 89 -0.03 -4.75 1.56
N SER A 90 -1.12 -4.07 1.93
CA SER A 90 -1.39 -2.68 1.53
C SER A 90 -0.33 -1.71 2.02
N GLN A 91 0.20 -1.89 3.23
CA GLN A 91 1.28 -1.04 3.74
C GLN A 91 2.53 -1.17 2.86
N LYS A 92 2.89 -2.39 2.48
CA LYS A 92 4.04 -2.63 1.59
C LYS A 92 3.78 -2.10 0.16
N GLU A 93 2.53 -2.13 -0.29
CA GLU A 93 2.12 -1.55 -1.57
C GLU A 93 2.31 -0.03 -1.59
N VAL A 94 1.94 0.66 -0.50
CA VAL A 94 2.22 2.09 -0.34
C VAL A 94 3.73 2.37 -0.42
N MET A 95 4.56 1.56 0.23
CA MET A 95 6.02 1.73 0.16
C MET A 95 6.55 1.56 -1.27
N PHE A 96 6.07 0.56 -2.02
CA PHE A 96 6.46 0.39 -3.43
C PHE A 96 6.01 1.57 -4.29
N LEU A 97 4.83 2.15 -4.01
CA LEU A 97 4.33 3.33 -4.71
C LEU A 97 5.16 4.58 -4.40
N ASP A 98 5.58 4.77 -3.14
CA ASP A 98 6.45 5.88 -2.74
C ASP A 98 7.81 5.80 -3.47
N GLU A 99 8.45 4.63 -3.46
CA GLU A 99 9.74 4.46 -4.18
C GLU A 99 9.58 4.60 -5.69
N LEU A 100 8.51 4.05 -6.28
CA LEU A 100 8.23 4.26 -7.71
C LEU A 100 8.01 5.73 -8.04
N LYS A 101 7.30 6.48 -7.21
CA LYS A 101 7.08 7.91 -7.41
C LYS A 101 8.42 8.64 -7.49
N ASP A 102 9.31 8.41 -6.54
CA ASP A 102 10.61 9.08 -6.50
C ASP A 102 11.46 8.72 -7.74
N ILE A 103 11.45 7.44 -8.16
CA ILE A 103 12.16 7.02 -9.39
C ILE A 103 11.55 7.68 -10.64
N LEU A 104 10.22 7.81 -10.70
CA LEU A 104 9.51 8.40 -11.85
C LEU A 104 9.67 9.92 -11.95
N GLU A 105 10.04 10.61 -10.87
CA GLU A 105 10.36 12.04 -10.90
C GLU A 105 11.70 12.31 -11.63
N GLU A 106 12.63 11.36 -11.56
CA GLU A 106 13.99 11.47 -12.14
C GLU A 106 14.17 10.66 -13.44
N ILE A 107 13.16 9.90 -13.89
CA ILE A 107 13.32 8.98 -15.02
C ILE A 107 13.42 9.68 -16.40
N ASP A 108 14.40 9.27 -17.20
CA ASP A 108 14.47 9.66 -18.61
C ASP A 108 13.34 9.05 -19.44
N MET A 109 12.82 9.81 -20.40
CA MET A 109 11.72 9.38 -21.27
C MET A 109 12.01 8.05 -21.99
N VAL A 110 13.26 7.83 -22.41
CA VAL A 110 13.69 6.59 -23.10
C VAL A 110 13.57 5.37 -22.19
N GLU A 111 13.88 5.51 -20.89
CA GLU A 111 13.76 4.43 -19.93
C GLU A 111 12.29 4.23 -19.51
N PHE A 112 11.54 5.32 -19.35
CA PHE A 112 10.12 5.28 -19.03
C PHE A 112 9.31 4.51 -20.09
N GLN A 113 9.57 4.75 -21.38
CA GLN A 113 8.90 4.04 -22.47
C GLN A 113 9.05 2.51 -22.38
N LYS A 114 10.14 2.00 -21.80
CA LYS A 114 10.37 0.55 -21.64
C LYS A 114 9.50 -0.09 -20.55
N VAL A 115 8.88 0.72 -19.68
CA VAL A 115 8.13 0.26 -18.51
C VAL A 115 6.72 0.85 -18.41
N MET A 116 6.37 1.85 -19.21
CA MET A 116 5.09 2.56 -19.19
C MET A 116 3.87 1.62 -19.19
N VAL A 117 3.83 0.63 -20.09
CA VAL A 117 2.69 -0.29 -20.22
C VAL A 117 2.52 -1.17 -18.97
N PRO A 118 3.52 -1.96 -18.52
CA PRO A 118 3.35 -2.78 -17.32
C PRO A 118 3.16 -1.95 -16.04
N LEU A 119 3.80 -0.77 -15.95
CA LEU A 119 3.65 0.14 -14.83
C LEU A 119 2.22 0.68 -14.71
N SER A 120 1.68 1.24 -15.80
CA SER A 120 0.31 1.79 -15.80
C SER A 120 -0.75 0.72 -15.50
N TRP A 121 -0.58 -0.49 -16.04
CA TRP A 121 -1.45 -1.62 -15.72
C TRP A 121 -1.41 -1.95 -14.23
N GLN A 122 -0.22 -1.99 -13.63
CA GLN A 122 -0.08 -2.30 -12.21
C GLN A 122 -0.69 -1.19 -11.34
N ILE A 123 -0.43 0.09 -11.64
CA ILE A 123 -1.04 1.22 -10.92
C ILE A 123 -2.58 1.16 -11.00
N GLY A 124 -3.13 0.89 -12.18
CA GLY A 124 -4.58 0.74 -12.35
C GLY A 124 -5.17 -0.38 -11.49
N ARG A 125 -4.46 -1.50 -11.33
CA ARG A 125 -4.87 -2.57 -10.41
C ARG A 125 -4.83 -2.15 -8.95
N CYS A 126 -3.81 -1.40 -8.54
CA CYS A 126 -3.67 -0.90 -7.17
C CYS A 126 -4.87 -0.02 -6.83
N ILE A 127 -5.17 0.98 -7.67
CA ILE A 127 -6.29 1.91 -7.47
C ILE A 127 -7.62 1.17 -7.34
N ASN A 128 -7.89 0.21 -8.22
CA ASN A 128 -9.12 -0.59 -8.19
C ASN A 128 -9.20 -1.50 -6.94
N SER A 129 -8.07 -1.99 -6.45
CA SER A 129 -8.00 -2.80 -5.21
C SER A 129 -8.34 -1.97 -3.97
N PHE A 130 -7.76 -0.77 -3.84
CA PHE A 130 -8.02 0.14 -2.73
C PHE A 130 -9.48 0.57 -2.67
N HIS A 131 -10.04 1.03 -3.80
CA HIS A 131 -11.44 1.48 -3.88
C HIS A 131 -12.42 0.36 -3.50
N PHE A 132 -12.16 -0.88 -3.92
CA PHE A 132 -13.02 -2.03 -3.59
C PHE A 132 -12.94 -2.45 -2.11
N GLN A 133 -11.77 -2.34 -1.49
CA GLN A 133 -11.60 -2.66 -0.06
C GLN A 133 -12.29 -1.65 0.86
N GLU A 134 -12.22 -0.36 0.52
CA GLU A 134 -12.86 0.71 1.29
C GLU A 134 -14.39 0.60 1.24
N GLU A 135 -14.96 0.39 0.06
CA GLU A 135 -16.41 0.22 -0.12
C GLU A 135 -16.95 -0.99 0.68
N LYS A 136 -16.22 -2.12 0.65
CA LYS A 136 -16.59 -3.32 1.44
C LYS A 136 -16.48 -3.07 2.95
N ALA A 137 -15.47 -2.34 3.40
CA ALA A 137 -15.29 -2.00 4.80
C ALA A 137 -16.40 -1.05 5.29
N GLU A 138 -16.84 -0.10 4.48
CA GLU A 138 -17.97 0.79 4.80
C GLU A 138 -19.30 0.04 4.85
N LEU A 139 -19.58 -0.83 3.88
CA LEU A 139 -20.77 -1.68 3.86
C LEU A 139 -20.83 -2.61 5.09
N SER A 140 -19.70 -3.20 5.47
CA SER A 140 -19.59 -4.03 6.68
C SER A 140 -19.88 -3.21 7.95
N LYS A 141 -19.26 -2.04 8.10
CA LYS A 141 -19.54 -1.12 9.24
C LYS A 141 -21.01 -0.70 9.30
N SER A 142 -21.63 -0.44 8.15
CA SER A 142 -23.04 -0.09 8.05
C SER A 142 -23.95 -1.26 8.46
N SER A 143 -23.63 -2.49 8.04
CA SER A 143 -24.35 -3.70 8.48
C SER A 143 -24.27 -3.95 9.99
N GLU A 144 -23.10 -3.74 10.60
CA GLU A 144 -22.88 -3.93 12.04
C GLU A 144 -23.64 -2.87 12.86
N LYS A 145 -23.66 -1.62 12.40
CA LYS A 145 -24.45 -0.54 13.03
C LYS A 145 -25.94 -0.87 13.01
N ARG A 146 -26.46 -1.35 11.87
CA ARG A 146 -27.85 -1.78 11.74
C ARG A 146 -28.17 -2.92 12.70
N LYS A 147 -27.31 -3.94 12.79
CA LYS A 147 -27.50 -5.07 13.71
C LYS A 147 -27.57 -4.62 15.17
N LYS A 148 -26.65 -3.77 15.61
CA LYS A 148 -26.65 -3.19 16.97
C LYS A 148 -27.88 -2.32 17.24
N ALA A 149 -28.34 -1.58 16.24
CA ALA A 149 -29.58 -0.79 16.37
C ALA A 149 -30.81 -1.70 16.54
N TRP A 150 -30.88 -2.80 15.79
CA TRP A 150 -31.96 -3.79 15.93
C TRP A 150 -31.95 -4.48 17.29
N GLU A 151 -30.79 -4.92 17.78
CA GLU A 151 -30.67 -5.53 19.12
C GLU A 151 -31.12 -4.59 20.24
N ARG A 152 -30.83 -3.28 20.12
CA ARG A 152 -31.31 -2.27 21.07
C ARG A 152 -32.83 -2.13 21.04
N LEU A 153 -33.43 -2.10 19.85
CA LEU A 153 -34.88 -2.01 19.70
C LEU A 153 -35.58 -3.24 20.28
N GLU A 154 -35.07 -4.44 20.01
CA GLU A 154 -35.57 -5.71 20.54
C GLU A 154 -35.50 -5.73 22.08
N ASN A 155 -34.35 -5.35 22.65
CA ASN A 155 -34.19 -5.25 24.10
C ASN A 155 -35.15 -4.23 24.71
N THR A 156 -35.34 -3.08 24.05
CA THR A 156 -36.28 -2.04 24.52
C THR A 156 -37.75 -2.50 24.43
N ALA A 157 -38.08 -3.31 23.42
CA ALA A 157 -39.40 -3.90 23.25
C ALA A 157 -39.69 -4.97 24.31
N ASN A 158 -38.70 -5.80 24.63
CA ASN A 158 -38.84 -6.89 25.61
C ASN A 158 -38.93 -6.40 27.07
N HIS A 159 -38.44 -5.20 27.38
CA HIS A 159 -38.57 -4.58 28.72
C HIS A 159 -39.75 -3.60 28.82
N ARG A 160 -40.63 -3.55 27.80
CA ARG A 160 -41.79 -2.66 27.78
C ARG A 160 -42.88 -3.22 28.71
N PRO A 161 -43.36 -2.48 29.71
CA PRO A 161 -44.44 -2.95 30.58
C PRO A 161 -45.75 -3.17 29.79
N PRO A 162 -46.64 -4.09 30.23
CA PRO A 162 -47.87 -4.41 29.53
C PRO A 162 -48.91 -3.30 29.70
N THR A 163 -48.79 -2.24 28.89
CA THR A 163 -49.83 -1.23 28.63
C THR A 163 -49.34 -0.48 27.39
N THR A 164 -49.93 -0.53 26.20
CA THR A 164 -51.34 -0.53 25.81
C THR A 164 -51.42 -1.26 24.46
N ARG A 165 -52.26 -2.29 24.39
CA ARG A 165 -52.68 -2.91 23.11
C ARG A 165 -53.46 -1.84 22.35
N ASN A 166 -52.87 -1.27 21.30
CA ASN A 166 -53.42 -0.51 20.16
C ASN A 166 -52.17 0.11 19.48
N THR A 167 -51.75 -0.16 18.25
CA THR A 167 -52.46 -0.47 17.01
C THR A 167 -51.47 -1.23 16.11
N VAL A 168 -51.78 -2.47 15.74
CA VAL A 168 -51.13 -3.12 14.60
C VAL A 168 -51.76 -2.50 13.36
N ALA A 169 -51.08 -1.57 12.70
CA ALA A 169 -51.45 -1.17 11.36
C ALA A 169 -51.13 -2.33 10.41
N LEU A 170 -52.11 -3.22 10.22
CA LEU A 170 -52.14 -4.17 9.12
C LEU A 170 -52.18 -3.38 7.80
N VAL A 171 -51.03 -3.22 7.14
CA VAL A 171 -51.01 -2.89 5.72
C VAL A 171 -51.11 -4.22 4.96
N THR A 172 -52.35 -4.68 4.77
CA THR A 172 -52.64 -5.72 3.78
C THR A 172 -52.78 -5.06 2.42
N HIS A 173 -51.77 -5.25 1.57
CA HIS A 173 -51.93 -5.12 0.13
C HIS A 173 -52.85 -6.24 -0.37
N SER A 174 -54.00 -5.89 -0.94
CA SER A 174 -54.70 -6.78 -1.86
C SER A 174 -55.63 -5.97 -2.77
N ALA A 175 -55.45 -6.23 -4.06
CA ALA A 175 -56.06 -5.59 -5.21
C ALA A 175 -57.59 -5.62 -5.22
N THR A 176 -58.19 -4.61 -5.86
CA THR A 176 -59.48 -4.80 -6.52
C THR A 176 -59.42 -4.19 -7.91
N SER A 177 -59.60 -5.08 -8.88
CA SER A 177 -59.71 -4.82 -10.30
C SER A 177 -60.90 -3.94 -10.64
N ILE A 178 -60.69 -3.24 -11.75
CA ILE A 178 -61.67 -2.60 -12.62
C ILE A 178 -62.84 -3.54 -12.93
N SER A 179 -64.04 -2.99 -12.83
CA SER A 179 -65.17 -3.31 -13.71
C SER A 179 -66.04 -2.08 -13.85
#